data_AF-A0A4R8RCX9-F1
#
_entry.id   AF-A0A4R8RCX9-F1
#
_cell.length_a   1.000
_cell.length_b   1.000
_cell.length_c   1.000
_cell.angle_alpha   90.00
_cell.angle_beta   90.00
_cell.angle_gamma   90.00
#
_symmetry.space_group_name_H-M   'P 1'
#
loop_
_entity.id
_entity.type
_entity.pdbx_description
1 polymer ?
#
loop_
_entity_poly.entity_id
_entity_poly.type
_entity_poly.pdbx_seq_one_letter_code
_entity_poly.pdbx_strand_id
1 'polypeptide(L)' 'MLPGLVSPSVSVPVADGAPLLGTWQSVVLVDLNRDNPHRSVRLSFLRG' A
#
# COMPACT_ATOMS: atom_id res chain seq x y z
N MET A 1 -9.22 0.49 17.50
CA MET A 1 -8.09 -0.44 17.68
C MET A 1 -7.48 -0.95 16.37
N LEU A 2 -8.15 -0.85 15.20
CA LEU A 2 -7.61 -1.36 13.92
C LEU A 2 -6.41 -0.59 13.28
N PRO A 3 -6.23 0.73 13.43
CA PRO A 3 -5.07 1.43 12.83
C PRO A 3 -3.69 0.99 13.36
N GLY A 4 -3.63 0.24 14.46
CA GLY A 4 -2.38 -0.23 15.07
C GLY A 4 -1.94 -1.64 14.66
N LEU A 5 -2.76 -2.37 13.87
CA LEU A 5 -2.46 -3.75 13.51
C LEU A 5 -1.79 -3.89 12.13
N VAL A 6 -1.98 -2.89 11.26
CA VAL A 6 -1.43 -2.85 9.91
C VAL A 6 -0.55 -1.61 9.79
N SER A 7 0.65 -1.77 9.22
CA SER A 7 1.56 -0.65 8.95
C SER A 7 0.89 0.36 8.01
N PRO A 8 1.08 1.67 8.20
CA PRO A 8 0.54 2.70 7.31
C PRO A 8 1.22 2.75 5.93
N SER A 9 2.29 1.97 5.73
CA SER A 9 3.02 1.88 4.47
C SER A 9 3.62 0.51 4.23
N VAL A 10 3.83 0.17 2.96
CA VAL A 10 4.54 -1.02 2.51
C VAL A 10 5.53 -0.65 1.41
N SER A 11 6.69 -1.30 1.39
CA SER A 11 7.64 -1.24 0.27
C SER A 11 7.51 -2.50 -0.57
N VAL A 12 7.34 -2.35 -1.89
CA VAL A 12 7.20 -3.47 -2.83
C VAL A 12 8.34 -3.38 -3.85
N PRO A 13 9.10 -4.46 -4.06
CA PRO A 13 10.13 -4.48 -5.11
C PRO A 13 9.49 -4.40 -6.49
N VAL A 14 10.19 -3.77 -7.43
CA VAL A 14 9.77 -3.60 -8.82
C VAL A 14 10.86 -4.17 -9.72
N ALA A 15 10.50 -5.01 -10.68
CA ALA A 15 11.38 -5.50 -11.74
C ALA A 15 10.63 -5.49 -13.08
N ASP A 16 11.34 -5.25 -14.17
CA ASP A 16 10.78 -5.17 -15.53
C ASP A 16 9.56 -4.24 -15.64
N GLY A 17 9.54 -3.17 -14.85
CA GLY A 17 8.46 -2.18 -14.81
C GLY A 17 7.20 -2.60 -14.04
N ALA A 18 7.21 -3.76 -13.37
CA ALA A 18 6.05 -4.28 -12.63
C ALA A 18 6.38 -4.54 -11.15
N PRO A 19 5.43 -4.29 -10.21
CA PRO A 19 5.56 -4.73 -8.83
C PRO A 19 5.68 -6.26 -8.75
N LEU A 20 6.67 -6.75 -8.01
CA LEU A 20 6.87 -8.17 -7.78
C LEU A 20 5.97 -8.67 -6.65
N LEU A 21 4.72 -8.96 -7.00
CA LEU A 21 3.76 -9.62 -6.13
C LEU A 21 3.71 -11.12 -6.46
N GLY A 22 3.65 -11.97 -5.42
CA GLY A 22 3.35 -13.39 -5.61
C GLY A 22 1.93 -13.61 -6.13
N THR A 23 1.63 -14.82 -6.61
CA THR A 23 0.35 -15.18 -7.25
C THR A 23 -0.90 -14.80 -6.44
N TRP A 24 -0.79 -14.79 -5.12
CA TRP A 24 -1.90 -14.51 -4.19
C TRP A 24 -1.71 -13.21 -3.39
N GLN A 25 -0.72 -12.38 -3.75
CA GLN A 25 -0.46 -11.11 -3.07
C GLN A 25 -1.17 -9.96 -3.77
N SER A 26 -1.65 -9.01 -2.97
CA SER A 26 -2.29 -7.78 -3.45
C SER A 26 -2.01 -6.64 -2.48
N VAL A 27 -1.89 -5.43 -3.02
CA VAL A 27 -1.78 -4.21 -2.21
C VAL A 27 -3.18 -3.62 -2.05
N VAL A 28 -3.60 -3.39 -0.81
CA VAL A 28 -4.91 -2.83 -0.48
C VAL A 28 -4.76 -1.61 0.42
N LEU A 29 -5.58 -0.60 0.18
CA LEU A 29 -5.73 0.53 1.10
C LEU A 29 -6.75 0.16 2.18
N VAL A 30 -6.31 0.12 3.44
CA VAL A 30 -7.19 -0.10 4.59
C VAL A 30 -7.45 1.23 5.28
N ASP A 31 -8.67 1.75 5.16
CA ASP A 31 -9.13 2.89 5.94
C ASP A 31 -10.57 2.62 6.42
N LEU A 32 -10.73 2.62 7.75
CA LEU A 32 -12.00 2.36 8.41
C LEU A 32 -12.71 3.65 8.85
N ASN A 33 -12.07 4.81 8.67
CA ASN A 33 -12.63 6.09 9.02
C ASN A 33 -13.62 6.55 7.94
N ARG A 34 -14.92 6.43 8.23
CA ARG A 34 -15.98 6.83 7.30
C ARG A 34 -16.09 8.34 7.12
N ASP A 35 -15.64 9.12 8.10
CA ASP A 35 -15.73 10.58 8.08
C ASP A 35 -14.71 11.22 7.14
N ASN A 36 -13.74 10.43 6.67
CA ASN A 36 -12.88 10.84 5.59
C ASN A 36 -13.57 10.46 4.28
N PRO A 37 -13.98 11.39 3.38
CA PRO A 37 -14.49 11.03 2.06
C PRO A 37 -13.40 10.94 1.00
N HIS A 38 -12.20 11.49 1.26
CA HIS A 38 -11.12 11.57 0.28
C HIS A 38 -9.88 10.80 0.77
N ARG A 39 -9.53 9.73 0.06
CA ARG A 39 -8.32 8.93 0.34
C ARG A 39 -7.17 9.45 -0.51
N SER A 40 -6.03 9.71 0.13
CA SER A 40 -4.78 10.05 -0.56
C SER A 40 -3.74 8.97 -0.29
N VAL A 41 -3.12 8.46 -1.35
CA VAL A 41 -2.02 7.49 -1.28
C VAL A 41 -0.81 8.09 -1.99
N ARG A 42 0.36 8.08 -1.33
CA ARG A 42 1.61 8.51 -1.95
C ARG A 42 2.38 7.30 -2.46
N LEU A 43 2.67 7.30 -3.76
CA LEU A 43 3.57 6.34 -4.37
C LEU A 43 4.91 7.02 -4.64
N SER A 44 6.00 6.42 -4.15
CA SER A 44 7.37 6.91 -4.36
C SER A 44 8.19 5.80 -5.02
N PHE A 45 8.74 6.09 -6.20
CA PHE A 45 9.66 5.19 -6.89
C PHE A 45 11.09 5.60 -6.55
N LEU A 46 11.78 4.72 -5.83
CA LEU A 46 13.17 4.91 -5.48
C LEU A 46 14.03 4.09 -6.44
N ARG A 47 15.13 4.68 -6.92
CA ARG A 47 16.15 3.93 -7.64
C ARG A 47 16.93 3.10 -6.62
N GLY A 48 17.02 1.80 -6.87
CA GLY A 48 17.91 0.88 -6.16
C GLY A 48 19.23 0.70 -6.90
#